data_AF-A0A7S3UU32-F1
#
_entry.id   AF-A0A7S3UU32-F1
#
_cell.length_a   1.000
_cell.length_b   1.000
_cell.length_c   1.000
_cell.angle_alpha   90.00
_cell.angle_beta   90.00
_cell.angle_gamma   90.00
#
_symmetry.space_group_name_H-M   'P 1'
#
loop_
_entity.id
_entity.type
_entity.pdbx_description
1 polymer ?
#
loop_
_entity_poly.entity_id
_entity_poly.type
_entity_poly.pdbx_seq_one_letter_code
_entity_poly.pdbx_strand_id
1 'polypeptide(L)'
;MLKRTTRNQHVCTVRSRISGMAFRLLFLIAFVAAHVYSFTSSRIKNTGIRSSKHLTALSYKASAQRALRQQILGGEDIINVEPNKKGKSAGGEDEDESPQRSRMTKQKQKALENQILKYSRRRNKWDIALKCFIQLRQQEGFLPRQPVYLAALNAAARGGLWETARAVLQDYEARGGGGGGGEGG
;
A
#
# COMPACT_ATOMS: atom_id res chain seq x y z
N MET A 1 62.16 35.32 53.28
CA MET A 1 62.32 34.32 52.20
C MET A 1 61.60 33.04 52.60
N LEU A 2 60.96 32.36 51.64
CA LEU A 2 60.21 31.08 51.74
C LEU A 2 58.84 31.08 52.46
N LYS A 3 57.77 30.97 51.67
CA LYS A 3 56.49 30.30 52.02
C LYS A 3 55.54 30.23 50.81
N ARG A 4 55.81 29.40 49.79
CA ARG A 4 54.84 29.06 48.71
C ARG A 4 55.15 27.74 48.00
N THR A 5 54.90 26.57 48.63
CA THR A 5 55.03 25.29 47.90
C THR A 5 54.21 24.12 48.47
N THR A 6 52.86 24.18 48.51
CA THR A 6 52.06 22.97 48.86
C THR A 6 50.73 22.79 48.12
N ARG A 7 50.39 23.62 47.11
CA ARG A 7 49.04 23.59 46.50
C ARG A 7 48.88 22.74 45.23
N ASN A 8 49.91 22.03 44.77
CA ASN A 8 49.89 21.33 43.47
C ASN A 8 49.77 19.78 43.51
N GLN A 9 49.71 19.13 44.68
CA GLN A 9 49.64 17.67 44.72
C GLN A 9 48.21 17.08 44.67
N HIS A 10 47.16 17.86 44.95
CA HIS A 10 45.79 17.35 44.97
C HIS A 10 45.08 17.30 43.60
N VAL A 11 45.61 17.97 42.58
CA VAL A 11 44.96 18.03 41.25
C VAL A 11 45.28 16.80 40.40
N CYS A 12 46.40 16.12 40.65
CA CYS A 12 46.81 14.95 39.86
C CYS A 12 45.98 13.69 40.14
N THR A 13 45.41 13.54 41.34
CA THR A 13 44.72 12.29 41.73
C THR A 13 43.28 12.19 41.23
N VAL A 14 42.60 13.32 41.02
CA VAL A 14 41.20 13.33 40.55
C VAL A 14 41.10 13.04 39.05
N ARG A 15 42.09 13.50 38.26
CA ARG A 15 42.09 13.34 36.79
C ARG A 15 42.26 11.89 36.34
N SER A 16 42.91 11.05 37.16
CA SER A 16 43.08 9.62 36.88
C SER A 16 41.79 8.80 37.06
N ARG A 17 40.85 9.21 37.91
CA ARG A 17 39.63 8.45 38.18
C ARG A 17 38.53 8.67 37.13
N ILE A 18 38.48 9.87 36.55
CA ILE A 18 37.50 10.23 35.52
C ILE A 18 37.78 9.48 34.20
N SER A 19 39.06 9.27 33.85
CA SER A 19 39.45 8.50 32.67
C SER A 19 38.93 7.06 32.73
N GLY A 20 39.04 6.38 33.87
CA GLY A 20 38.59 4.99 34.02
C GLY A 20 37.07 4.78 33.85
N MET A 21 36.25 5.75 34.25
CA MET A 21 34.79 5.65 34.09
C MET A 21 34.34 5.84 32.63
N ALA A 22 34.98 6.73 31.89
CA ALA A 22 34.68 6.94 30.47
C ALA A 22 34.97 5.67 29.63
N PHE A 23 36.09 4.99 29.89
CA PHE A 23 36.43 3.74 29.21
C PHE A 23 35.42 2.62 29.50
N ARG A 24 34.94 2.49 30.74
CA ARG A 24 33.92 1.48 31.10
C ARG A 24 32.58 1.74 30.41
N LEU A 25 32.17 3.00 30.27
CA LEU A 25 30.92 3.36 29.58
C LEU A 25 31.00 3.06 28.07
N LEU A 26 32.11 3.44 27.42
CA LEU A 26 32.32 3.15 26.00
C LEU A 26 32.36 1.64 25.73
N PHE A 27 32.99 0.87 26.61
CA PHE A 27 33.04 -0.59 26.49
C PHE A 27 31.64 -1.23 26.63
N LEU A 28 30.80 -0.74 27.54
CA LEU A 28 29.41 -1.20 27.68
C LEU A 28 28.58 -0.88 26.44
N ILE A 29 28.70 0.32 25.87
CA ILE A 29 27.97 0.70 24.66
C ILE A 29 28.39 -0.19 23.48
N ALA A 30 29.70 -0.39 23.29
CA ALA A 30 30.22 -1.27 22.24
C ALA A 30 29.76 -2.73 22.42
N PHE A 31 29.75 -3.23 23.66
CA PHE A 31 29.28 -4.58 23.97
C PHE A 31 27.78 -4.76 23.67
N VAL A 32 26.93 -3.81 24.07
CA VAL A 32 25.49 -3.85 23.77
C VAL A 32 25.27 -3.77 22.25
N ALA A 33 25.98 -2.89 21.56
CA ALA A 33 25.88 -2.77 20.09
C ALA A 33 26.29 -4.08 19.38
N ALA A 34 27.40 -4.70 19.81
CA ALA A 34 27.85 -5.98 19.28
C ALA A 34 26.83 -7.11 19.55
N HIS A 35 26.18 -7.10 20.71
CA HIS A 35 25.18 -8.10 21.06
C HIS A 35 23.90 -7.94 20.23
N VAL A 36 23.42 -6.69 20.04
CA VAL A 36 22.28 -6.38 19.16
C VAL A 36 22.60 -6.74 17.70
N TYR A 37 23.81 -6.44 17.24
CA TYR A 37 24.25 -6.79 15.88
C TYR A 37 24.32 -8.32 15.68
N SER A 38 24.85 -9.06 16.67
CA SER A 38 24.91 -10.52 16.60
C SER A 38 23.53 -11.17 16.64
N PHE A 39 22.60 -10.61 17.41
CA PHE A 39 21.22 -11.08 17.50
C PHE A 39 20.42 -10.85 16.22
N THR A 40 20.58 -9.67 15.59
CA THR A 40 19.95 -9.38 14.29
C THR A 40 20.58 -10.19 13.16
N SER A 41 21.90 -10.36 13.14
CA SER A 41 22.60 -11.17 12.13
C SER A 41 22.25 -12.66 12.22
N SER A 42 22.04 -13.19 13.43
CA SER A 42 21.64 -14.58 13.65
C SER A 42 20.21 -14.88 13.20
N ARG A 43 19.29 -13.89 13.26
CA ARG A 43 17.94 -14.04 12.71
C ARG A 43 17.91 -14.12 11.18
N ILE A 44 18.85 -13.46 10.50
CA ILE A 44 18.88 -13.42 9.03
C ILE A 44 19.40 -14.74 8.44
N LYS A 45 20.25 -15.48 9.17
CA LYS A 45 20.84 -16.74 8.68
C LYS A 45 19.96 -17.98 8.92
N ASN A 46 18.96 -17.90 9.80
CA ASN A 46 18.07 -19.03 10.13
C ASN A 46 16.75 -19.03 9.34
N THR A 47 16.45 -17.96 8.60
CA THR A 47 15.54 -18.09 7.46
C THR A 47 16.33 -18.76 6.35
N GLY A 48 16.20 -20.08 6.23
CA GLY A 48 16.73 -20.86 5.11
C GLY A 48 16.14 -20.38 3.79
N ILE A 49 16.64 -19.25 3.27
CA ILE A 49 16.36 -18.74 1.93
C ILE A 49 17.22 -19.59 0.99
N ARG A 50 16.82 -20.86 0.85
CA ARG A 50 17.12 -21.63 -0.34
C ARG A 50 16.37 -20.96 -1.50
N SER A 51 17.13 -20.62 -2.53
CA SER A 51 16.69 -20.27 -3.89
C SER A 51 16.52 -18.78 -4.19
N SER A 52 17.57 -18.26 -4.84
CA SER A 52 17.68 -17.02 -5.64
C SER A 52 16.44 -16.65 -6.49
N LYS A 53 15.54 -17.60 -6.79
CA LYS A 53 14.30 -17.37 -7.54
C LYS A 53 13.22 -16.58 -6.77
N HIS A 54 13.30 -16.48 -5.45
CA HIS A 54 12.29 -15.77 -4.63
C HIS A 54 12.54 -14.25 -4.53
N LEU A 55 13.79 -13.81 -4.67
CA LEU A 55 14.15 -12.39 -4.56
C LEU A 55 13.72 -11.60 -5.81
N THR A 56 13.77 -12.21 -7.00
CA THR A 56 13.20 -11.62 -8.22
C THR A 56 11.67 -11.53 -8.14
N ALA A 57 10.99 -12.50 -7.52
CA ALA A 57 9.54 -12.45 -7.31
C ALA A 57 9.11 -11.34 -6.34
N LEU A 58 9.90 -11.06 -5.29
CA LEU A 58 9.64 -9.95 -4.36
C LEU A 58 9.92 -8.58 -5.00
N SER A 59 11.00 -8.46 -5.78
CA SER A 59 11.28 -7.27 -6.59
C SER A 59 10.16 -7.01 -7.61
N TYR A 60 9.66 -8.05 -8.27
CA TYR A 60 8.56 -7.95 -9.22
C TYR A 60 7.26 -7.50 -8.55
N LYS A 61 6.95 -7.99 -7.34
CA LYS A 61 5.79 -7.52 -6.55
C LYS A 61 5.91 -6.05 -6.17
N ALA A 62 7.09 -5.60 -5.72
CA ALA A 62 7.34 -4.21 -5.39
C ALA A 62 7.26 -3.28 -6.62
N SER A 63 7.74 -3.75 -7.78
CA SER A 63 7.64 -3.03 -9.05
C SER A 63 6.20 -2.95 -9.57
N ALA A 64 5.46 -4.07 -9.52
CA ALA A 64 4.04 -4.12 -9.87
C ALA A 64 3.20 -3.19 -8.98
N GLN A 65 3.53 -3.10 -7.68
CA GLN A 65 2.87 -2.19 -6.76
C GLN A 65 3.15 -0.72 -7.10
N ARG A 66 4.36 -0.36 -7.54
CA ARG A 66 4.68 0.99 -8.02
C ARG A 66 3.98 1.33 -9.34
N ALA A 67 3.94 0.40 -10.29
CA ALA A 67 3.25 0.60 -11.56
C ALA A 67 1.73 0.77 -11.38
N LEU A 68 1.12 -0.03 -10.49
CA LEU A 68 -0.29 0.11 -10.16
C LEU A 68 -0.57 1.42 -9.41
N ARG A 69 0.33 1.84 -8.51
CA ARG A 69 0.25 3.14 -7.83
C ARG A 69 0.32 4.30 -8.81
N GLN A 70 1.14 4.22 -9.86
CA GLN A 70 1.16 5.24 -10.92
C GLN A 70 -0.11 5.22 -11.78
N GLN A 71 -0.70 4.06 -12.07
CA GLN A 71 -1.99 4.01 -12.78
C GLN A 71 -3.17 4.52 -11.95
N ILE A 72 -3.15 4.32 -10.63
CA ILE A 72 -4.24 4.75 -9.74
C ILE A 72 -4.10 6.23 -9.37
N LEU A 73 -2.88 6.75 -9.18
CA LEU A 73 -2.64 8.14 -8.78
C LEU A 73 -2.30 9.09 -9.94
N GLY A 74 -1.86 8.58 -11.09
CA GLY A 74 -1.47 9.37 -12.26
C GLY A 74 -2.28 9.08 -13.53
N GLY A 75 -3.38 8.33 -13.41
CA GLY A 75 -4.22 7.94 -14.54
C GLY A 75 -5.31 8.96 -14.89
N GLU A 76 -4.92 10.17 -15.30
CA GLU A 76 -5.83 11.05 -16.07
C GLU A 76 -5.79 10.76 -17.59
N ASP A 77 -4.85 9.95 -18.10
CA ASP A 77 -4.59 9.91 -19.56
C ASP A 77 -4.81 8.57 -20.31
N ILE A 78 -5.54 7.58 -19.78
CA ILE A 78 -5.84 6.36 -20.57
C ILE A 78 -7.30 5.94 -20.51
N ILE A 79 -8.13 6.68 -21.25
CA ILE A 79 -9.26 6.08 -21.97
C ILE A 79 -9.20 6.56 -23.41
N ASN A 80 -8.37 5.91 -24.23
CA ASN A 80 -8.65 5.82 -25.65
C ASN A 80 -9.04 4.38 -25.95
N VAL A 81 -10.20 3.99 -25.39
CA VAL A 81 -10.96 2.86 -25.90
C VAL A 81 -11.56 3.37 -27.20
N GLU A 82 -10.88 3.08 -28.29
CA GLU A 82 -11.32 3.40 -29.64
C GLU A 82 -12.78 2.91 -29.81
N PRO A 83 -13.76 3.83 -29.94
CA PRO A 83 -15.13 3.41 -30.22
C PRO A 83 -15.12 2.84 -31.63
N ASN A 84 -15.44 1.55 -31.73
CA ASN A 84 -15.66 0.81 -32.95
C ASN A 84 -16.59 1.61 -33.89
N LYS A 85 -16.00 2.33 -34.85
CA LYS A 85 -16.70 3.09 -35.89
C LYS A 85 -17.31 2.11 -36.88
N LYS A 86 -18.62 1.85 -36.74
CA LYS A 86 -19.45 1.35 -37.84
C LYS A 86 -20.64 2.28 -38.06
N GLY A 87 -20.67 2.88 -39.26
CA GLY A 87 -21.83 3.49 -39.93
C GLY A 87 -22.11 4.94 -39.53
N LYS A 88 -22.08 5.91 -40.46
CA LYS A 88 -23.24 6.38 -41.27
C LYS A 88 -24.39 6.83 -40.35
N SER A 89 -24.89 8.06 -40.38
CA SER A 89 -24.96 9.08 -41.43
C SER A 89 -25.50 10.36 -40.80
N ALA A 90 -25.33 11.48 -41.51
CA ALA A 90 -25.81 12.81 -41.17
C ALA A 90 -27.32 12.90 -40.87
N GLY A 91 -27.68 13.78 -39.93
CA GLY A 91 -28.98 14.44 -39.87
C GLY A 91 -29.65 14.44 -38.48
N GLY A 92 -29.92 15.65 -37.96
CA GLY A 92 -31.06 15.93 -37.10
C GLY A 92 -30.77 16.08 -35.60
N GLU A 93 -30.90 17.32 -35.12
CA GLU A 93 -31.13 17.69 -33.73
C GLU A 93 -32.47 17.11 -33.25
N ASP A 94 -32.47 16.45 -32.08
CA ASP A 94 -33.44 16.58 -30.98
C ASP A 94 -33.23 15.41 -30.01
N GLU A 95 -32.85 15.76 -28.78
CA GLU A 95 -32.48 14.85 -27.70
C GLU A 95 -33.69 14.09 -27.16
N ASP A 96 -34.09 13.05 -27.88
CA ASP A 96 -34.97 12.01 -27.36
C ASP A 96 -34.09 10.94 -26.72
N GLU A 97 -33.87 11.06 -25.40
CA GLU A 97 -33.06 10.18 -24.58
C GLU A 97 -33.67 8.76 -24.58
N SER A 98 -33.35 8.01 -25.64
CA SER A 98 -33.96 6.72 -25.95
C SER A 98 -33.73 5.70 -24.81
N PRO A 99 -34.80 5.04 -24.28
CA PRO A 99 -34.75 4.11 -23.15
C PRO A 99 -33.80 2.91 -23.30
N GLN A 100 -33.31 2.64 -24.51
CA GLN A 100 -32.39 1.56 -24.82
C GLN A 100 -30.94 1.84 -24.36
N ARG A 101 -30.52 3.12 -24.32
CA ARG A 101 -29.18 3.50 -23.82
C ARG A 101 -29.06 3.24 -22.31
N SER A 102 -30.16 3.44 -21.58
CA SER A 102 -30.26 3.23 -20.13
C SER A 102 -30.35 1.74 -19.70
N ARG A 103 -30.75 0.84 -20.61
CA ARG A 103 -30.79 -0.62 -20.34
C ARG A 103 -29.44 -1.31 -20.53
N MET A 104 -28.67 -0.92 -21.55
CA MET A 104 -27.34 -1.49 -21.80
C MET A 104 -26.36 -1.23 -20.65
N THR A 105 -26.47 -0.07 -19.98
CA THR A 105 -25.56 0.31 -18.90
C THR A 105 -25.75 -0.54 -17.65
N LYS A 106 -27.00 -0.87 -17.28
CA LYS A 106 -27.30 -1.81 -16.17
C LYS A 106 -26.79 -3.23 -16.43
N GLN A 107 -26.91 -3.72 -17.66
CA GLN A 107 -26.42 -5.06 -18.02
C GLN A 107 -24.89 -5.11 -18.01
N LYS A 108 -24.23 -4.05 -18.50
CA LYS A 108 -22.77 -3.91 -18.46
C LYS A 108 -22.25 -3.84 -17.02
N GLN A 109 -22.91 -3.07 -16.15
CA GLN A 109 -22.61 -3.05 -14.70
C GLN A 109 -22.69 -4.45 -14.11
N LYS A 110 -23.81 -5.15 -14.30
CA LYS A 110 -24.01 -6.50 -13.77
C LYS A 110 -22.95 -7.48 -14.27
N ALA A 111 -22.52 -7.34 -15.53
CA ALA A 111 -21.43 -8.13 -16.08
C ALA A 111 -20.09 -7.86 -15.37
N LEU A 112 -19.75 -6.59 -15.12
CA LEU A 112 -18.54 -6.20 -14.38
C LEU A 112 -18.57 -6.68 -12.93
N GLU A 113 -19.69 -6.49 -12.22
CA GLU A 113 -19.86 -6.97 -10.84
C GLU A 113 -19.65 -8.50 -10.75
N ASN A 114 -20.25 -9.25 -11.69
CA ASN A 114 -20.07 -10.70 -11.76
C ASN A 114 -18.62 -11.10 -12.07
N GLN A 115 -17.92 -10.36 -12.92
CA GLN A 115 -16.50 -10.59 -13.19
C GLN A 115 -15.66 -10.37 -11.92
N ILE A 116 -15.87 -9.26 -11.20
CA ILE A 116 -15.16 -8.95 -9.95
C ILE A 116 -15.36 -10.08 -8.93
N LEU A 117 -16.61 -10.53 -8.74
CA LEU A 117 -16.95 -11.64 -7.84
C LEU A 117 -16.31 -12.97 -8.28
N LYS A 118 -16.29 -13.24 -9.58
CA LYS A 118 -15.68 -14.47 -10.15
C LYS A 118 -14.17 -14.50 -9.98
N TYR A 119 -13.49 -13.38 -10.23
CA TYR A 119 -12.03 -13.31 -10.23
C TYR A 119 -11.44 -13.16 -8.82
N SER A 120 -12.10 -12.42 -7.92
CA SER A 120 -11.68 -12.26 -6.52
C SER A 120 -11.53 -13.60 -5.78
N ARG A 121 -12.36 -14.59 -6.12
CA ARG A 121 -12.30 -15.94 -5.53
C ARG A 121 -11.08 -16.75 -5.97
N ARG A 122 -10.47 -16.46 -7.12
CA ARG A 122 -9.32 -17.21 -7.66
C ARG A 122 -7.99 -16.68 -7.10
N ARG A 123 -7.06 -17.57 -6.73
CA ARG A 123 -5.82 -17.19 -6.01
C ARG A 123 -4.85 -16.30 -6.81
N ASN A 124 -4.92 -16.28 -8.14
CA ASN A 124 -3.97 -15.57 -9.01
C ASN A 124 -4.60 -14.58 -10.00
N LYS A 125 -5.83 -14.11 -9.74
CA LYS A 125 -6.55 -13.19 -10.66
C LYS A 125 -7.04 -11.91 -9.95
N TRP A 126 -6.30 -11.48 -8.94
CA TRP A 126 -6.62 -10.28 -8.17
C TRP A 126 -6.44 -9.01 -9.00
N ASP A 127 -5.50 -9.00 -9.93
CA ASP A 127 -5.21 -7.93 -10.87
C ASP A 127 -6.41 -7.65 -11.81
N ILE A 128 -7.00 -8.71 -12.37
CA ILE A 128 -8.18 -8.61 -13.22
C ILE A 128 -9.37 -8.10 -12.40
N ALA A 129 -9.57 -8.62 -11.18
CA ALA A 129 -10.66 -8.19 -10.31
C ALA A 129 -10.57 -6.69 -9.97
N LEU A 130 -9.37 -6.19 -9.68
CA LEU A 130 -9.15 -4.76 -9.40
C LEU A 130 -9.32 -3.90 -10.65
N LYS A 131 -8.86 -4.35 -11.83
CA LYS A 131 -9.10 -3.64 -13.10
C LYS A 131 -10.60 -3.50 -13.39
N CYS A 132 -11.37 -4.58 -13.25
CA CYS A 132 -12.82 -4.53 -13.42
C CYS A 132 -13.49 -3.60 -12.40
N PHE A 133 -12.99 -3.56 -11.15
CA PHE A 133 -13.50 -2.66 -10.11
C PHE A 133 -13.22 -1.19 -10.43
N ILE A 134 -12.03 -0.85 -10.92
CA ILE A 134 -11.70 0.51 -11.37
C ILE A 134 -12.58 0.92 -12.55
N GLN A 135 -12.74 0.05 -13.54
CA GLN A 135 -13.65 0.28 -14.68
C GLN A 135 -15.09 0.51 -14.22
N LEU A 136 -15.55 -0.23 -13.20
CA LEU A 136 -16.88 -0.05 -12.64
C LEU A 136 -17.01 1.32 -11.95
N ARG A 137 -15.98 1.80 -11.23
CA ARG A 137 -15.98 3.13 -10.60
C ARG A 137 -15.90 4.30 -11.59
N GLN A 138 -15.25 4.09 -12.73
CA GLN A 138 -15.18 5.10 -13.80
C GLN A 138 -16.52 5.30 -14.52
N GLN A 139 -17.49 4.40 -14.36
CA GLN A 139 -18.82 4.60 -14.90
C GLN A 139 -19.59 5.58 -14.01
N GLU A 140 -19.87 6.78 -14.52
CA GLU A 140 -20.68 7.78 -13.81
C GLU A 140 -22.05 7.22 -13.43
N GLY A 141 -22.51 7.56 -12.22
CA GLY A 141 -23.83 7.19 -11.73
C GLY A 141 -23.97 5.76 -11.21
N PHE A 142 -22.92 4.94 -11.23
CA PHE A 142 -22.99 3.55 -10.74
C PHE A 142 -22.30 3.34 -9.39
N LEU A 143 -23.09 2.90 -8.43
CA LEU A 143 -22.65 2.53 -7.09
C LEU A 143 -22.40 1.02 -7.02
N PRO A 144 -21.16 0.56 -6.77
CA PRO A 144 -20.89 -0.86 -6.56
C PRO A 144 -21.65 -1.35 -5.33
N ARG A 145 -22.17 -2.58 -5.39
CA ARG A 145 -22.82 -3.20 -4.24
C ARG A 145 -21.81 -3.61 -3.16
N GLN A 146 -22.24 -3.73 -1.92
CA GLN A 146 -21.43 -4.24 -0.79
C GLN A 146 -20.57 -5.50 -1.10
N PRO A 147 -21.11 -6.58 -1.71
CA PRO A 147 -20.28 -7.76 -2.03
C PRO A 147 -19.16 -7.46 -3.04
N VAL A 148 -19.32 -6.43 -3.88
CA VAL A 148 -18.32 -6.02 -4.87
C VAL A 148 -17.15 -5.32 -4.18
N TYR A 149 -17.42 -4.44 -3.21
CA TYR A 149 -16.40 -3.83 -2.36
C TYR A 149 -15.59 -4.88 -1.59
N LEU A 150 -16.27 -5.83 -0.94
CA LEU A 150 -15.61 -6.93 -0.21
C LEU A 150 -14.77 -7.81 -1.15
N ALA A 151 -15.24 -8.05 -2.37
CA ALA A 151 -14.49 -8.79 -3.38
C ALA A 151 -13.23 -8.04 -3.83
N ALA A 152 -13.33 -6.71 -4.02
CA ALA A 152 -12.19 -5.86 -4.35
C ALA A 152 -11.18 -5.80 -3.20
N LEU A 153 -11.63 -5.67 -1.95
CA LEU A 153 -10.78 -5.73 -0.76
C LEU A 153 -10.03 -7.06 -0.65
N ASN A 154 -10.73 -8.18 -0.84
CA ASN A 154 -10.11 -9.51 -0.84
C ASN A 154 -9.08 -9.67 -1.98
N ALA A 155 -9.37 -9.13 -3.16
CA ALA A 155 -8.42 -9.11 -4.26
C ALA A 155 -7.18 -8.28 -3.91
N ALA A 156 -7.34 -7.08 -3.36
CA ALA A 156 -6.25 -6.23 -2.92
C ALA A 156 -5.40 -6.89 -1.82
N ALA A 157 -6.02 -7.53 -0.83
CA ALA A 157 -5.33 -8.27 0.23
C ALA A 157 -4.48 -9.42 -0.33
N ARG A 158 -5.01 -10.18 -1.31
CA ARG A 158 -4.25 -11.24 -2.00
C ARG A 158 -3.10 -10.71 -2.86
N GLY A 159 -3.27 -9.53 -3.44
CA GLY A 159 -2.22 -8.83 -4.17
C GLY A 159 -1.16 -8.18 -3.28
N GLY A 160 -1.38 -8.12 -1.95
CA GLY A 160 -0.52 -7.36 -1.03
C GLY A 160 -0.64 -5.84 -1.19
N LEU A 161 -1.72 -5.36 -1.82
CA LEU A 161 -1.95 -3.96 -2.18
C LEU A 161 -2.72 -3.24 -1.08
N TRP A 162 -2.07 -3.04 0.07
CA TRP A 162 -2.71 -2.46 1.25
C TRP A 162 -3.20 -1.01 1.03
N GLU A 163 -2.47 -0.21 0.25
CA GLU A 163 -2.86 1.17 -0.08
C GLU A 163 -4.18 1.20 -0.85
N THR A 164 -4.31 0.33 -1.86
CA THR A 164 -5.54 0.17 -2.64
C THR A 164 -6.68 -0.35 -1.78
N ALA A 165 -6.42 -1.32 -0.90
CA ALA A 165 -7.43 -1.82 0.02
C ALA A 165 -7.98 -0.71 0.93
N ARG A 166 -7.08 0.13 1.48
CA ARG A 166 -7.48 1.28 2.31
C ARG A 166 -8.31 2.28 1.53
N ALA A 167 -7.94 2.62 0.29
CA ALA A 167 -8.71 3.54 -0.55
C ALA A 167 -10.11 2.99 -0.86
N VAL A 168 -10.23 1.68 -1.14
CA VAL A 168 -11.53 1.02 -1.38
C VAL A 168 -12.40 1.03 -0.12
N LEU A 169 -11.80 0.83 1.05
CA LEU A 169 -12.52 0.87 2.34
C LEU A 169 -13.03 2.28 2.65
N GLN A 170 -12.20 3.30 2.47
CA GLN A 170 -12.62 4.70 2.65
C GLN A 170 -13.76 5.10 1.70
N ASP A 171 -13.71 4.67 0.43
CA ASP A 171 -14.82 4.89 -0.52
C ASP A 171 -16.10 4.15 -0.11
N TYR A 172 -15.99 2.98 0.53
CA TYR A 172 -17.13 2.23 1.05
C TYR A 172 -17.73 2.90 2.31
N GLU A 173 -16.90 3.39 3.22
CA GLU A 173 -17.31 4.12 4.43
C GLU A 173 -17.94 5.46 4.08
N ALA A 174 -17.35 6.23 3.17
CA ALA A 174 -17.88 7.51 2.71
C ALA A 174 -19.29 7.39 2.08
N ARG A 175 -19.64 6.22 1.56
CA ARG A 175 -20.95 5.93 0.97
C ARG A 175 -21.97 5.38 1.99
N GLY A 176 -21.62 5.36 3.28
CA GLY A 176 -22.50 4.88 4.36
C GLY A 176 -22.58 3.35 4.47
N GLY A 177 -21.66 2.62 3.83
CA GLY A 177 -21.61 1.15 3.90
C GLY A 177 -21.05 0.61 5.21
N GLY A 178 -20.32 1.43 5.96
CA GLY A 178 -19.99 1.17 7.37
C GLY A 178 -21.09 1.79 8.21
N GLY A 179 -22.04 0.98 8.68
CA GLY A 179 -23.12 1.45 9.56
C GLY A 179 -22.57 2.30 10.69
N GLY A 180 -23.26 3.40 10.97
CA GLY A 180 -22.88 4.42 11.94
C GLY A 180 -22.49 3.83 13.30
N GLY A 181 -21.20 3.87 13.59
CA GLY A 181 -20.72 4.06 14.95
C GLY A 181 -20.70 5.55 15.20
N GLY A 182 -21.83 6.09 15.66
CA GLY A 182 -21.83 7.43 16.24
C GLY A 182 -20.97 7.42 17.49
N GLU A 183 -19.72 7.84 17.39
CA GLU A 183 -18.99 8.45 18.50
C GLU A 183 -19.31 9.95 18.48
N GLY A 184 -20.54 10.25 18.89
CA GLY A 184 -20.84 11.51 19.56
C GLY A 184 -20.64 11.27 21.05
N GLY A 185 -19.53 11.74 21.60
CA GLY A 185 -19.19 11.75 23.01
C GLY A 185 -18.19 12.85 23.28
#